data_AF-A0A817PU87-F1
#
_entry.id   AF-A0A817PU87-F1
#
_cell.length_a   1.000
_cell.length_b   1.000
_cell.length_c   1.000
_cell.angle_alpha   90.00
_cell.angle_beta   90.00
_cell.angle_gamma   90.00
#
_symmetry.space_group_name_H-M   'P 1'
#
loop_
_entity.id
_entity.type
_entity.pdbx_description
1 polymer ?
#
loop_
_entity_poly.entity_id
_entity_poly.type
_entity_poly.pdbx_seq_one_letter_code
_entity_poly.pdbx_strand_id
1 'polypeptide(L)' 'PNAPKRYRTAYILFSVEKRDEIKNENPGLLSKEIIAELGAQWKAADVATKQRFQKLSDTEKVKYEEKNGRLQK' A
#
# COMPACT_ATOMS: atom_id res chain seq x y z
N PRO A 1 5.88 -12.01 -22.12
CA PRO A 1 6.52 -11.59 -20.84
C PRO A 1 6.08 -10.16 -20.41
N ASN A 2 4.76 -9.89 -20.49
CA ASN A 2 4.16 -8.59 -20.17
C ASN A 2 3.05 -8.78 -19.13
N ALA A 3 3.38 -9.35 -17.97
CA ALA A 3 2.45 -9.33 -16.85
C ALA A 3 2.51 -7.93 -16.24
N PRO A 4 1.41 -7.15 -16.25
CA PRO A 4 1.46 -5.83 -15.66
C PRO A 4 1.66 -5.96 -14.16
N LYS A 5 2.34 -4.95 -13.63
CA LYS A 5 2.71 -4.82 -12.22
C LYS A 5 1.45 -4.95 -11.35
N ARG A 6 1.39 -5.98 -10.49
CA ARG A 6 0.23 -6.29 -9.63
C ARG A 6 -0.28 -5.02 -8.93
N TYR A 7 -1.60 -4.95 -8.72
CA TYR A 7 -2.21 -3.88 -7.94
C TYR A 7 -1.59 -3.77 -6.55
N ARG A 8 -1.55 -2.55 -6.01
CA ARG A 8 -1.04 -2.30 -4.66
C ARG A 8 -2.12 -2.66 -3.66
N THR A 9 -1.76 -3.45 -2.65
CA THR A 9 -2.67 -3.79 -1.55
C THR A 9 -2.81 -2.63 -0.57
N ALA A 10 -3.82 -2.67 0.30
CA ALA A 10 -4.06 -1.66 1.33
C ALA A 10 -2.81 -1.39 2.19
N TYR A 11 -2.10 -2.45 2.60
CA TYR A 11 -0.85 -2.35 3.36
C TYR A 11 0.28 -1.68 2.57
N ILE A 12 0.42 -1.97 1.27
CA ILE A 12 1.45 -1.36 0.43
C ILE A 12 1.16 0.14 0.24
N LEU A 13 -0.11 0.52 0.04
CA LEU A 13 -0.51 1.91 -0.06
C LEU A 13 -0.22 2.68 1.24
N PHE A 14 -0.62 2.11 2.38
CA PHE A 14 -0.29 2.64 3.70
C PHE A 14 1.22 2.80 3.89
N SER A 15 1.99 1.75 3.56
CA SER A 15 3.44 1.75 3.70
C SER A 15 4.11 2.79 2.82
N VAL A 16 3.63 3.04 1.59
CA VAL A 16 4.19 4.06 0.70
C VAL A 16 3.91 5.46 1.22
N GLU A 17 2.69 5.72 1.69
CA GLU A 17 2.28 7.04 2.22
C GLU A 17 3.06 7.36 3.51
N LYS A 18 3.14 6.42 4.44
CA LYS A 18 3.80 6.62 5.74
C LYS A 18 5.31 6.46 5.71
N ARG A 19 5.88 5.68 4.78
CA ARG A 19 7.34 5.57 4.63
C ARG A 19 7.98 6.91 4.35
N ASP A 20 7.36 7.74 3.52
CA ASP A 20 7.93 9.05 3.20
C ASP A 20 7.88 9.98 4.42
N GLU A 21 6.79 9.94 5.18
CA GLU A 21 6.66 10.67 6.45
C GLU A 21 7.74 10.24 7.46
N ILE A 22 7.85 8.95 7.77
CA ILE A 22 8.85 8.42 8.73
C ILE A 22 10.27 8.72 8.26
N LYS A 23 10.54 8.62 6.95
CA LYS A 23 11.86 8.93 6.40
C LYS A 23 12.19 10.42 6.49
N ASN A 24 11.20 11.30 6.32
CA ASN A 24 11.41 12.74 6.47
C ASN A 24 11.60 13.14 7.94
N GLU A 25 10.85 12.52 8.86
CA GLU A 25 11.03 12.72 10.30
C GLU A 25 12.36 12.12 10.79
N ASN A 26 12.80 11.01 10.19
CA ASN A 26 13.99 10.28 10.58
C ASN A 26 14.83 9.88 9.37
N PRO A 27 15.58 10.83 8.77
CA PRO A 27 16.38 10.58 7.56
C PRO A 27 17.53 9.59 7.78
N GLY A 28 17.89 9.28 9.04
CA GLY A 28 18.90 8.31 9.41
C GLY A 28 18.39 6.88 9.66
N LEU A 29 17.07 6.65 9.66
CA LEU A 29 16.53 5.31 9.89
C LEU A 29 16.76 4.39 8.69
N LEU A 30 17.15 3.15 8.99
CA LEU A 30 17.27 2.11 7.99
C LEU A 30 15.89 1.75 7.44
N SER A 31 15.83 1.42 6.15
CA SER A 31 14.57 0.99 5.51
C SER A 31 13.95 -0.23 6.21
N LYS A 32 14.77 -1.08 6.84
CA LYS A 32 14.31 -2.22 7.65
C LYS A 32 13.52 -1.77 8.88
N GLU A 33 14.01 -0.76 9.61
CA GLU A 33 13.36 -0.22 10.80
C GLU A 33 12.04 0.46 10.42
N ILE A 34 12.03 1.23 9.33
CA ILE A 34 10.82 1.86 8.80
C ILE A 34 9.77 0.80 8.46
N ILE A 35 10.16 -0.29 7.79
CA ILE A 35 9.22 -1.37 7.46
C ILE A 35 8.69 -2.07 8.73
N ALA A 36 9.54 -2.29 9.74
CA ALA A 36 9.12 -2.88 11.00
C ALA A 36 8.09 -1.98 11.73
N GLU A 37 8.35 -0.68 11.78
CA GLU A 37 7.46 0.31 12.38
C GLU A 37 6.13 0.42 11.62
N LEU A 38 6.16 0.46 10.29
CA LEU A 38 4.97 0.45 9.45
C LEU A 38 4.11 -0.81 9.68
N GLY A 39 4.75 -1.97 9.86
CA GLY A 39 4.06 -3.22 10.17
C GLY A 39 3.35 -3.17 11.53
N ALA A 40 4.00 -2.58 12.54
CA ALA A 40 3.42 -2.37 13.86
C ALA A 40 2.26 -1.36 13.81
N GLN A 41 2.44 -0.21 13.15
CA GLN A 41 1.40 0.80 12.96
C GLN A 41 0.20 0.24 12.20
N TRP A 42 0.41 -0.57 11.15
CA TRP A 42 -0.70 -1.19 10.42
C TRP A 42 -1.49 -2.18 11.27
N LYS A 43 -0.82 -2.96 12.11
CA LYS A 43 -1.51 -3.86 13.05
C LYS A 43 -2.35 -3.04 14.04
N ALA A 44 -1.77 -1.97 14.60
CA ALA A 44 -2.43 -1.06 15.53
C ALA A 44 -3.47 -0.13 14.88
N ALA A 45 -3.45 0.02 13.55
CA ALA A 45 -4.33 0.94 12.85
C ALA A 45 -5.81 0.58 13.02
N ASP A 46 -6.63 1.62 13.19
CA ASP A 46 -8.06 1.51 13.33
C ASP A 46 -8.74 0.93 12.09
N VAL A 47 -9.95 0.40 12.29
CA VAL A 47 -10.80 -0.11 11.21
C VAL A 47 -11.05 0.97 10.16
N ALA A 48 -11.25 2.23 10.57
CA ALA A 48 -11.45 3.34 9.63
C ALA A 48 -10.25 3.55 8.70
N THR A 49 -9.03 3.54 9.27
CA THR A 49 -7.78 3.62 8.51
C THR A 49 -7.65 2.45 7.56
N LYS A 50 -7.83 1.22 8.06
CA LYS A 50 -7.78 0.01 7.26
C LYS A 50 -8.81 0.03 6.11
N GLN A 51 -10.04 0.47 6.38
CA GLN A 51 -11.11 0.62 5.39
C GLN A 51 -10.78 1.67 4.33
N ARG A 52 -10.21 2.82 4.71
CA ARG A 52 -9.78 3.86 3.77
C ARG A 52 -8.76 3.28 2.78
N PHE A 53 -7.73 2.60 3.27
CA PHE A 53 -6.71 1.97 2.41
C PHE A 53 -7.26 0.76 1.64
N GLN A 54 -8.24 0.04 2.18
CA GLN A 54 -8.92 -1.04 1.48
C GLN A 54 -9.69 -0.52 0.26
N LYS A 55 -10.42 0.60 0.39
CA LYS A 55 -11.10 1.25 -0.74
C LYS A 55 -10.14 1.75 -1.81
N LEU A 56 -9.01 2.33 -1.39
CA LEU A 56 -7.94 2.74 -2.31
C LEU A 56 -7.35 1.52 -3.04
N SER A 57 -7.09 0.44 -2.30
CA SER A 57 -6.60 -0.82 -2.87
C SER A 57 -7.57 -1.45 -3.85
N ASP A 58 -8.88 -1.38 -3.56
CA ASP A 58 -9.93 -1.89 -4.45
C ASP A 58 -10.00 -1.07 -5.74
N THR A 59 -9.91 0.26 -5.61
CA THR A 59 -9.81 1.17 -6.77
C THR A 59 -8.59 0.85 -7.65
N GLU A 60 -7.42 0.64 -7.05
CA GLU A 60 -6.21 0.27 -7.77
C GLU A 60 -6.29 -1.13 -8.38
N LYS A 61 -7.00 -2.06 -7.73
CA LYS A 61 -7.29 -3.39 -8.24
C LYS A 61 -8.18 -3.30 -9.48
N VAL A 62 -9.28 -2.56 -9.42
CA VAL A 62 -10.18 -2.36 -10.57
C VAL A 62 -9.43 -1.77 -11.76
N LYS A 63 -8.68 -0.67 -11.57
CA LYS A 63 -7.86 -0.09 -12.63
C LYS A 63 -6.84 -1.07 -13.21
N TYR A 64 -6.23 -1.89 -12.35
CA TYR A 64 -5.29 -2.92 -12.78
C TYR A 64 -5.99 -4.01 -13.60
N GLU A 65 -7.17 -4.47 -13.18
CA GLU A 65 -7.96 -5.47 -13.88
C GLU A 65 -8.48 -4.95 -15.23
N GLU A 66 -8.91 -3.69 -15.30
CA GLU A 66 -9.28 -3.00 -16.54
C GLU A 66 -8.08 -2.89 -17.49
N LYS A 67 -6.95 -2.37 -17.01
CA LYS A 67 -5.74 -2.19 -17.82
C LYS A 67 -5.15 -3.52 -18.28
N ASN A 68 -5.33 -4.58 -17.49
CA ASN A 68 -4.84 -5.92 -17.80
C ASN A 68 -5.87 -6.77 -18.57
N GLY A 69 -6.99 -6.17 -19.01
CA GLY A 69 -8.02 -6.84 -19.81
C GLY A 69 -8.65 -8.06 -19.14
N ARG A 70 -8.56 -8.17 -17.80
CA ARG A 70 -9.09 -9.32 -17.05
C ARG A 70 -10.57 -9.19 -16.71
N LEU A 71 -11.13 -7.99 -16.80
CA LEU A 71 -12.57 -7.75 -16.92
C LEU A 71 -13.02 -8.07 -18.37
N GLN A 72 -12.94 -9.33 -18.75
CA GLN A 72 -13.72 -9.88 -19.85
C GLN A 72 -14.62 -10.98 -19.29
N LYS A 73 -15.84 -10.60 -18.93
CA LYS A 73 -17.11 -11.25 -19.30
C LYS A 73 -18.27 -10.64 -18.52
#